data_AF-A0A0J1MBH4-F1
#
_entry.id   AF-A0A0J1MBH4-F1
#
_cell.length_a   1.000
_cell.length_b   1.000
_cell.length_c   1.000
_cell.angle_alpha   90.00
_cell.angle_beta   90.00
_cell.angle_gamma   90.00
#
_symmetry.space_group_name_H-M   'P 1'
#
loop_
_entity.id
_entity.type
_entity.pdbx_description
1 polymer ?
#
loop_
_entity_poly.entity_id
_entity_poly.type
_entity_poly.pdbx_seq_one_letter_code
_entity_poly.pdbx_strand_id
1 'polypeptide(L)' 'MGRPTGNIVRLTKSTGRSSDFFGPCELCGKHMSEAFRTRKAREWQRENGELYYGHDSAVMYAHEKCILNLESKFTSN' A
#
# COMPACT_ATOMS: atom_id res chain seq x y z
N MET A 1 -4.62 -21.34 -13.31
CA MET A 1 -3.70 -20.26 -12.83
C MET A 1 -4.38 -18.92 -13.07
N GLY A 2 -4.16 -17.88 -12.25
CA GLY A 2 -4.80 -16.57 -12.48
C GLY A 2 -4.16 -15.78 -13.62
N ARG A 3 -4.95 -14.92 -14.29
CA ARG A 3 -4.47 -13.99 -15.32
C ARG A 3 -4.25 -12.58 -14.74
N PRO A 4 -3.21 -11.85 -15.14
CA PRO A 4 -3.05 -10.46 -14.69
C PRO A 4 -4.14 -9.59 -15.32
N THR A 5 -4.73 -8.68 -14.54
CA THR A 5 -5.76 -7.75 -15.06
C THR A 5 -5.14 -6.54 -15.76
N GLY A 6 -3.83 -6.32 -15.57
CA GLY A 6 -3.13 -5.11 -16.00
C GLY A 6 -3.17 -3.98 -14.97
N ASN A 7 -4.03 -4.09 -13.95
CA ASN A 7 -4.16 -3.08 -12.91
C ASN A 7 -3.04 -3.21 -11.86
N ILE A 8 -2.50 -2.07 -11.45
CA ILE A 8 -1.63 -1.94 -10.28
C ILE A 8 -2.39 -1.13 -9.25
N VAL A 9 -2.74 -1.75 -8.14
CA VAL A 9 -3.43 -1.10 -7.03
C VAL A 9 -2.45 -0.85 -5.88
N ARG A 10 -2.75 0.13 -5.04
CA ARG A 10 -2.05 0.31 -3.77
C ARG A 10 -2.93 -0.25 -2.66
N LEU A 11 -2.36 -1.16 -1.89
CA LEU A 11 -3.02 -1.78 -0.74
C LEU A 11 -2.48 -1.11 0.52
N THR A 12 -3.37 -0.53 1.32
CA THR A 12 -3.04 0.15 2.57
C THR A 12 -3.82 -0.47 3.71
N LYS A 13 -3.14 -0.77 4.82
CA LYS A 13 -3.75 -1.35 6.01
C LYS A 13 -3.14 -0.75 7.28
N SER A 14 -3.96 -0.40 8.26
CA SER A 14 -3.47 -0.02 9.60
C SER A 14 -2.70 -1.19 10.22
N THR A 15 -1.60 -0.87 10.90
CA THR A 15 -0.83 -1.84 11.68
C THR A 15 -1.22 -1.86 13.16
N GLY A 16 -2.00 -0.89 13.63
CA GLY A 16 -2.31 -0.70 15.05
C GLY A 16 -1.08 -0.44 15.94
N ARG A 17 0.08 -0.08 15.35
CA ARG A 17 1.33 0.23 16.06
C ARG A 17 1.86 1.59 15.64
N SER A 18 2.68 2.20 16.49
CA SER A 18 3.32 3.49 16.27
C SER A 18 4.72 3.35 15.65
N SER A 19 5.39 4.49 15.50
CA SER A 19 6.81 4.56 15.16
C SER A 19 7.74 3.84 16.13
N ASP A 20 7.30 3.52 17.35
CA ASP A 20 8.12 2.78 18.30
C ASP A 20 8.42 1.35 17.81
N PHE A 21 7.54 0.79 16.97
CA PHE A 21 7.71 -0.54 16.39
C PHE A 21 8.24 -0.51 14.96
N PHE A 22 7.72 0.41 14.13
CA PHE A 22 8.02 0.45 12.69
C PHE A 22 9.01 1.55 12.27
N GLY A 23 9.46 2.39 13.20
CA GLY A 23 10.30 3.54 12.91
C GLY A 23 9.51 4.77 12.43
N PRO A 24 10.18 5.87 12.07
CA PRO A 24 9.54 7.08 11.57
C PRO A 24 8.86 6.85 10.22
N CYS A 25 7.93 7.73 9.86
CA CYS A 25 7.22 7.69 8.59
C CYS A 25 8.19 7.72 7.41
N GLU A 26 8.14 6.72 6.53
CA GLU A 26 9.04 6.63 5.37
C GLU A 26 8.81 7.71 4.31
N LEU A 27 7.67 8.43 4.36
CA LEU A 27 7.34 9.50 3.41
C LEU A 27 7.73 10.90 3.90
N CYS A 28 7.70 11.15 5.21
CA CYS A 28 7.95 12.48 5.76
C CYS A 28 9.01 12.54 6.86
N GLY A 29 9.55 11.39 7.27
CA GLY A 29 10.58 11.25 8.30
C GLY A 29 10.11 11.54 9.74
N LYS A 30 8.82 11.82 9.96
CA LYS A 30 8.27 12.20 11.26
C LYS A 30 7.70 11.01 12.03
N HIS A 31 7.60 11.16 13.35
CA HIS A 31 6.95 10.20 14.23
C HIS A 31 5.49 9.94 13.82
N MET A 32 5.09 8.66 13.86
CA MET A 32 3.75 8.14 13.59
C MET A 32 3.13 7.66 14.90
N SER A 33 2.01 8.24 15.30
CA SER A 33 1.17 7.67 16.36
C SER A 33 0.55 6.34 15.92
N GLU A 34 0.25 6.23 14.62
CA GLU A 34 -0.22 5.01 13.97
C GLU A 34 0.46 4.86 12.61
N ALA A 35 1.10 3.71 12.41
CA ALA A 35 1.77 3.34 11.17
C ALA A 35 0.80 2.55 10.29
N PHE A 36 0.77 2.90 9.01
CA PHE A 36 0.00 2.20 7.99
C PHE A 36 0.96 1.49 7.06
N ARG A 37 0.71 0.20 6.86
CA ARG A 37 1.44 -0.62 5.91
C ARG A 37 0.84 -0.39 4.52
N THR A 38 1.63 0.15 3.60
CA THR A 38 1.24 0.33 2.21
C THR A 38 2.17 -0.39 1.26
N ARG A 39 1.64 -0.90 0.14
CA ARG A 39 2.42 -1.51 -0.94
C ARG A 39 1.67 -1.44 -2.26
N LYS A 40 2.39 -1.52 -3.37
CA LYS A 40 1.78 -1.74 -4.69
C LYS A 40 1.52 -3.24 -4.89
N ALA A 41 0.41 -3.60 -5.51
CA ALA A 41 0.15 -4.98 -5.87
C ALA A 41 -0.42 -5.03 -7.28
N ARG A 42 0.07 -5.99 -8.07
CA ARG A 42 -0.57 -6.32 -9.33
C ARG A 42 -1.85 -7.08 -9.01
N GLU A 43 -2.96 -6.66 -9.62
CA GLU A 43 -4.23 -7.36 -9.51
C GLU A 43 -4.25 -8.52 -10.52
N TRP A 44 -4.74 -9.66 -10.04
CA TRP A 44 -4.90 -10.88 -10.80
C TRP A 44 -6.31 -11.39 -10.64
N GLN A 45 -6.82 -12.03 -11.69
CA GLN A 45 -8.13 -12.65 -11.68
C GLN A 45 -8.00 -14.17 -11.80
N ARG A 46 -8.63 -14.90 -10.89
CA ARG A 46 -8.76 -16.36 -10.95
C ARG A 46 -9.76 -16.77 -12.04
N GLU A 47 -9.75 -18.06 -12.39
CA GLU A 47 -10.68 -18.64 -13.36
C GLU A 47 -12.15 -18.55 -12.90
N ASN A 48 -12.38 -18.54 -11.58
CA ASN A 48 -13.70 -18.33 -10.98
C ASN A 48 -14.12 -16.84 -10.87
N GLY A 49 -13.32 -15.92 -11.43
CA GLY A 49 -13.58 -14.48 -11.41
C GLY A 49 -13.09 -13.74 -10.17
N GLU A 50 -12.65 -14.43 -9.11
CA GLU A 50 -12.15 -13.78 -7.88
C GLU A 50 -10.85 -13.03 -8.14
N LEU A 51 -10.77 -11.82 -7.58
CA LEU A 51 -9.56 -11.00 -7.62
C LEU A 51 -8.62 -11.36 -6.48
N TYR A 52 -7.33 -11.43 -6.77
CA TYR A 52 -6.27 -11.55 -5.77
C TYR A 52 -5.09 -10.66 -6.13
N TYR A 53 -4.30 -10.31 -5.11
CA TYR A 53 -3.24 -9.32 -5.24
C TYR A 53 -1.87 -9.97 -5.09
N GLY A 54 -1.00 -9.73 -6.08
CA GLY A 54 0.39 -10.19 -6.08
C GLY A 54 1.19 -9.61 -4.90
N HIS A 55 2.27 -10.30 -4.52
CA HIS A 55 3.10 -9.95 -3.38
C HIS A 55 4.42 -9.25 -3.78
N ASP A 56 4.44 -8.66 -4.97
CA ASP A 56 5.67 -8.34 -5.72
C ASP A 56 6.36 -7.01 -5.36
N SER A 57 5.82 -6.20 -4.45
CA SER A 57 6.42 -4.91 -4.12
C SER A 57 6.81 -4.76 -2.66
N ALA A 58 7.83 -3.92 -2.47
CA ALA A 58 8.29 -3.50 -1.16
C ALA A 58 7.16 -2.87 -0.36
N VAL A 59 7.16 -3.19 0.93
CA VAL A 59 6.23 -2.65 1.90
C VAL A 59 6.84 -1.38 2.48
N MET A 60 6.00 -0.37 2.67
CA MET A 60 6.36 0.90 3.30
C MET A 60 5.44 1.15 4.49
N TYR A 61 5.98 1.74 5.56
CA TYR A 61 5.26 2.20 6.73
C TYR A 61 5.22 3.73 6.78
N ALA A 62 4.01 4.29 6.74
CA ALA A 62 3.81 5.73 6.71
C ALA A 62 2.51 6.13 7.40
N HIS A 63 2.32 7.43 7.65
CA HIS A 63 1.02 7.96 8.06
C HIS A 63 -0.01 7.74 6.94
N GLU A 64 -1.26 7.46 7.30
CA GLU A 64 -2.37 7.36 6.35
C GLU A 64 -2.46 8.58 5.43
N LYS A 65 -2.42 9.80 6.01
CA LYS A 65 -2.47 11.05 5.23
C LYS A 65 -1.33 11.17 4.22
N CYS A 66 -0.12 10.74 4.59
CA CYS A 66 1.02 10.77 3.67
C CYS A 66 0.81 9.81 2.50
N ILE A 67 0.19 8.65 2.76
CA ILE A 67 -0.14 7.66 1.73
C ILE A 67 -1.23 8.19 0.80
N LEU A 68 -2.32 8.76 1.33
CA LEU A 68 -3.40 9.35 0.54
C LEU A 68 -2.89 10.48 -0.38
N ASN A 69 -2.02 11.36 0.15
CA ASN A 69 -1.39 12.41 -0.65
C ASN A 69 -0.50 11.86 -1.78
N LEU A 70 0.08 10.67 -1.59
CA LEU A 70 0.86 10.02 -2.65
C LEU A 70 -0.05 9.53 -3.77
N GLU A 71 -1.24 9.01 -3.46
CA GLU A 71 -2.22 8.54 -4.45
C GLU A 71 -2.81 9.69 -5.27
N SER A 72 -3.12 10.82 -4.65
CA SER A 72 -3.64 12.00 -5.36
C SER A 72 -2.66 12.56 -6.41
N LYS A 73 -1.35 12.34 -6.24
CA LYS A 73 -0.35 12.76 -7.24
C LYS A 73 -0.29 11.84 -8.46
N PHE A 74 -0.86 10.63 -8.41
CA PHE A 74 -0.86 9.68 -9.52
C PHE A 74 -2.08 9.81 -10.44
N THR A 75 -3.14 10.52 -10.04
CA THR A 75 -4.34 10.77 -10.86
C THR A 75 -4.31 12.09 -11.63
N SER A 76 -3.22 12.85 -11.57
CA SER A 76 -3.01 14.06 -12.38
C SER A 76 -2.04 13.77 -13.52
N ASN A 77 -2.52 13.10 -14.58
CA ASN A 77 -1.87 13.12 -15.90
C ASN A 77 -2.87 12.79 -17.01
#